data_AF-A0A9N9T626-F1
#
_entry.id   AF-A0A9N9T626-F1
#
_cell.length_a   1.000
_cell.length_b   1.000
_cell.length_c   1.000
_cell.angle_alpha   90.00
_cell.angle_beta   90.00
_cell.angle_gamma   90.00
#
_symmetry.space_group_name_H-M   'P 1'
#
loop_
_entity.id
_entity.type
_entity.pdbx_description
1 polymer ?
#
loop_
_entity_poly.entity_id
_entity_poly.type
_entity_poly.pdbx_seq_one_letter_code
_entity_poly.pdbx_strand_id
1 'polypeptide(L)'
;MYIEKYPNLKVSYKTYRTIFSTEFNLSFGYPRKDTCSTYDEFQVKINNLEVEKGNIISEDNDGALRLEDEIRHLENENKLHKLKVNTFYIRKREATKRSRKGSNEEAIFFV
;
A
#
# COMPACT_ATOMS: atom_id res chain seq x y z
N MET A 1 -16.38 -24.98 -8.00
CA MET A 1 -15.74 -23.79 -8.61
C MET A 1 -16.63 -23.22 -9.73
N TYR A 2 -16.58 -21.92 -10.07
CA TYR A 2 -17.49 -21.29 -11.06
C TYR A 2 -17.52 -22.01 -12.43
N ILE A 3 -16.36 -22.46 -12.90
CA ILE A 3 -16.21 -23.16 -14.19
C ILE A 3 -16.87 -24.54 -14.16
N GLU A 4 -16.85 -25.23 -13.01
CA GLU A 4 -17.53 -26.52 -12.82
C GLU A 4 -19.06 -26.37 -12.81
N LYS A 5 -19.56 -25.23 -12.31
CA LYS A 5 -20.99 -24.93 -12.26
C LYS A 5 -21.56 -24.45 -13.60
N TYR A 6 -20.70 -23.93 -14.49
CA TYR A 6 -21.08 -23.36 -15.78
C TYR A 6 -20.12 -23.78 -16.91
N PRO A 7 -20.09 -25.08 -17.28
CA PRO A 7 -19.10 -25.61 -18.22
C PRO A 7 -19.21 -25.04 -19.64
N ASN A 8 -20.40 -24.53 -20.01
CA ASN A 8 -20.67 -23.98 -21.34
C ASN A 8 -20.23 -22.51 -21.48
N LEU A 9 -19.92 -21.84 -20.37
CA LEU A 9 -19.48 -20.45 -20.37
C LEU A 9 -17.95 -20.40 -20.49
N LYS A 10 -17.47 -20.00 -21.68
CA LYS A 10 -16.06 -19.69 -21.91
C LYS A 10 -15.70 -18.35 -21.25
N VAL A 11 -15.42 -18.39 -19.96
CA VAL A 11 -14.85 -17.24 -19.24
C VAL A 11 -13.34 -17.18 -19.47
N SER A 12 -12.85 -16.01 -19.86
CA SER A 12 -11.42 -15.71 -19.98
C SER A 12 -11.08 -14.46 -19.18
N TYR A 13 -9.80 -14.28 -18.86
CA TYR A 13 -9.31 -13.05 -18.22
C TYR A 13 -9.77 -11.78 -18.97
N LYS A 14 -9.78 -11.84 -20.31
CA LYS A 14 -10.28 -10.75 -21.17
C LYS A 14 -11.75 -10.42 -20.89
N THR A 15 -12.58 -11.44 -20.65
CA THR A 15 -14.03 -11.27 -20.36
C THR A 15 -14.22 -10.44 -19.10
N TYR A 16 -13.50 -10.81 -18.03
CA TYR A 16 -13.52 -10.06 -16.78
C TYR A 16 -12.98 -8.65 -16.94
N ARG A 17 -11.84 -8.49 -17.62
CA ARG A 17 -11.24 -7.17 -17.85
C ARG A 17 -12.19 -6.23 -18.59
N THR A 18 -12.85 -6.72 -19.65
CA THR A 18 -13.84 -5.94 -20.40
C THR A 18 -14.99 -5.51 -19.49
N ILE A 19 -15.66 -6.46 -18.82
CA ILE A 19 -16.78 -6.18 -17.91
C ILE A 19 -16.38 -5.14 -16.84
N PHE A 20 -15.24 -5.34 -16.18
CA PHE A 20 -14.78 -4.44 -15.14
C PHE A 20 -14.46 -3.04 -15.67
N SER A 21 -13.90 -2.93 -16.88
CA SER A 21 -13.61 -1.63 -17.50
C SER A 21 -14.85 -0.92 -18.03
N THR A 22 -15.84 -1.62 -18.59
CA THR A 22 -16.98 -1.02 -19.30
C THR A 22 -18.22 -0.87 -18.43
N GLU A 23 -18.47 -1.83 -17.53
CA GLU A 23 -19.69 -1.87 -16.71
C GLU A 23 -19.47 -1.27 -15.32
N PHE A 24 -18.26 -1.45 -14.76
CA PHE A 24 -17.95 -1.06 -13.39
C PHE A 24 -17.00 0.14 -13.28
N ASN A 25 -16.53 0.67 -14.41
CA ASN A 25 -15.54 1.75 -14.49
C ASN A 25 -14.31 1.52 -13.60
N LEU A 26 -13.95 0.24 -13.42
CA LEU A 26 -12.78 -0.15 -12.64
C LEU A 26 -11.54 0.02 -13.54
N SER A 27 -10.81 1.11 -13.31
CA SER A 27 -9.52 1.29 -13.94
C SER A 27 -8.51 0.32 -13.33
N PHE A 28 -8.03 -0.64 -14.14
CA PHE A 28 -6.82 -1.39 -13.81
C PHE A 28 -5.63 -0.47 -14.05
N GLY A 29 -5.34 0.38 -13.06
CA GLY A 29 -4.09 1.15 -13.04
C GLY A 29 -2.88 0.21 -13.14
N TYR A 30 -1.71 0.77 -13.47
CA TYR A 30 -0.47 0.02 -13.32
C TYR A 30 -0.42 -0.58 -11.91
N PRO A 31 0.02 -1.84 -11.74
CA PRO A 31 0.31 -2.37 -10.42
C PRO A 31 1.19 -1.34 -9.72
N ARG A 32 0.66 -0.69 -8.67
CA ARG A 32 1.45 0.26 -7.89
C ARG A 32 2.63 -0.54 -7.36
N LYS A 33 3.78 -0.24 -7.95
CA LYS A 33 5.01 -0.96 -7.70
C LYS A 33 5.51 -0.49 -6.33
N ASP A 34 5.53 -1.41 -5.39
CA ASP A 34 6.30 -1.37 -4.14
C ASP A 34 5.91 -0.38 -3.03
N THR A 35 4.91 0.49 -3.22
CA THR A 35 4.47 1.42 -2.16
C THR A 35 2.99 1.28 -1.82
N CYS A 36 2.67 1.27 -0.52
CA CYS A 36 1.30 1.36 -0.02
C CYS A 36 0.83 2.82 -0.02
N SER A 37 -0.49 3.05 -0.03
CA SER A 37 -1.07 4.41 -0.01
C SER A 37 -0.55 5.26 1.15
N THR A 38 -0.38 4.66 2.33
CA THR A 38 0.18 5.33 3.51
C THR A 38 1.62 5.81 3.29
N TYR A 39 2.46 5.03 2.59
CA TYR A 39 3.81 5.47 2.25
C TYR A 39 3.79 6.67 1.30
N ASP A 40 2.94 6.61 0.28
CA ASP A 40 2.81 7.68 -0.70
C ASP A 40 2.33 8.98 -0.04
N GLU A 41 1.39 8.88 0.91
CA GLU A 41 0.93 10.02 1.71
C GLU A 41 2.06 10.66 2.53
N PHE A 42 2.89 9.85 3.21
CA PHE A 42 4.04 10.38 3.96
C PHE A 42 5.03 11.08 3.04
N GLN A 43 5.35 10.50 1.88
CA GLN A 43 6.29 11.09 0.94
C GLN A 43 5.79 12.43 0.41
N VAL A 44 4.51 12.51 0.04
CA VAL A 44 3.91 13.77 -0.44
C VAL A 44 3.94 14.84 0.65
N LYS A 45 3.59 14.50 1.89
CA LYS A 45 3.61 15.46 3.02
C LYS A 45 5.02 15.98 3.31
N ILE A 46 6.01 15.08 3.38
CA ILE A 46 7.41 15.45 3.63
C ILE A 46 7.91 16.39 2.51
N ASN A 47 7.70 16.03 1.25
CA ASN A 47 8.13 16.86 0.12
C ASN A 47 7.51 18.26 0.16
N ASN A 48 6.23 18.37 0.53
CA ASN A 48 5.55 19.67 0.63
C ASN A 48 6.15 20.53 1.75
N LEU A 49 6.41 19.93 2.92
CA LEU A 49 7.02 20.63 4.06
C LEU A 49 8.47 21.05 3.77
N GLU A 50 9.23 20.25 3.03
CA GLU A 50 10.59 20.60 2.59
C GLU A 50 10.58 21.80 1.64
N VAL A 51 9.62 21.85 0.70
CA VAL A 51 9.42 23.01 -0.18
C VAL A 51 9.03 24.24 0.62
N GLU A 52 8.11 24.10 1.59
CA GLU A 52 7.69 25.19 2.46
C GLU A 52 8.85 25.73 3.28
N LYS A 53 9.66 24.84 3.88
CA LYS A 53 10.89 25.20 4.61
C LYS A 53 11.88 25.95 3.72
N GLY A 54 12.05 25.54 2.47
CA GLY A 54 12.91 26.22 1.50
C GLY A 54 12.45 27.63 1.11
N ASN A 55 11.17 27.94 1.31
CA ASN A 55 10.58 29.24 1.00
C ASN A 55 10.56 30.20 2.22
N ILE A 56 10.94 29.74 3.42
CA ILE A 56 11.01 30.60 4.60
C ILE A 56 12.14 31.64 4.45
N ILE A 57 11.81 32.90 4.71
CA ILE A 57 12.74 34.03 4.70
C ILE A 57 13.60 33.98 5.97
N SER A 58 14.89 34.32 5.86
CA SER A 58 15.95 34.16 6.88
C SER A 58 15.71 34.75 8.28
N GLU A 59 14.64 35.52 8.49
CA GLU A 59 14.30 36.15 9.77
C GLU A 59 13.30 35.34 10.61
N ASP A 60 12.60 34.36 10.02
CA ASP A 60 11.62 33.51 10.73
C ASP A 60 12.24 32.16 11.15
N ASN A 61 13.05 32.22 12.20
CA ASN A 61 13.74 31.05 12.73
C ASN A 61 12.80 30.08 13.49
N ASP A 62 11.67 30.57 14.00
CA ASP A 62 10.68 29.75 14.72
C ASP A 62 9.86 28.89 13.75
N GLY A 63 9.41 29.47 12.63
CA GLY A 63 8.71 28.73 11.57
C GLY A 63 9.55 27.61 10.97
N ALA A 64 10.84 27.87 10.71
CA ALA A 64 11.77 26.87 10.19
C ALA A 64 11.98 25.69 11.16
N LEU A 65 12.08 25.97 12.47
CA LEU A 65 12.26 24.94 13.50
C LEU A 65 11.03 24.04 13.60
N ARG A 66 9.82 24.62 13.52
CA ARG A 66 8.55 23.87 13.59
C ARG A 66 8.36 22.94 12.40
N LEU A 67 8.66 23.39 11.18
CA LEU A 67 8.60 22.55 9.99
C LEU A 67 9.61 21.40 10.06
N GLU A 68 10.80 21.65 10.61
CA GLU A 68 11.81 20.61 10.80
C GLU A 68 11.38 19.54 11.82
N ASP A 69 10.76 19.96 12.92
CA ASP A 69 10.16 19.05 13.89
C ASP A 69 9.04 18.20 13.28
N GLU A 70 8.21 18.79 12.42
CA GLU A 70 7.11 18.09 11.74
C GLU A 70 7.61 17.10 10.68
N ILE A 71 8.61 17.48 9.87
CA ILE A 71 9.28 16.57 8.93
C ILE A 71 9.84 15.36 9.70
N ARG A 72 10.59 15.62 10.77
CA ARG A 72 11.18 14.56 11.61
C ARG A 72 10.10 13.65 12.22
N HIS A 73 8.96 14.22 12.62
CA HIS A 73 7.85 13.41 13.11
C HIS A 73 7.31 12.46 12.03
N LEU A 74 7.04 12.98 10.83
CA LEU A 74 6.51 12.18 9.72
C LEU A 74 7.50 11.10 9.25
N GLU A 75 8.81 11.39 9.27
CA GLU A 75 9.84 10.39 8.99
C GLU A 75 9.83 9.24 9.99
N ASN A 76 9.67 9.55 11.28
CA ASN A 76 9.57 8.53 12.33
C ASN A 76 8.31 7.66 12.17
N GLU A 77 7.16 8.27 11.83
CA GLU A 77 5.93 7.52 11.56
C GLU A 77 6.07 6.63 10.32
N ASN A 78 6.66 7.15 9.24
CA ASN A 78 6.92 6.39 8.03
C ASN A 78 7.86 5.20 8.32
N LYS A 79 8.90 5.41 9.13
CA LYS A 79 9.81 4.34 9.58
C LYS A 79 9.07 3.26 10.36
N LEU A 80 8.20 3.65 11.31
CA LEU A 80 7.38 2.72 12.06
C LEU A 80 6.42 1.94 11.14
N HIS A 81 5.81 2.62 10.16
CA HIS A 81 4.94 1.99 9.18
C HIS A 81 5.69 0.91 8.38
N LYS A 82 6.88 1.23 7.84
CA LYS A 82 7.72 0.26 7.11
C LYS A 82 8.05 -0.97 7.96
N LEU A 83 8.36 -0.78 9.25
CA LEU A 83 8.60 -1.89 10.18
C LEU A 83 7.37 -2.77 10.36
N LYS A 84 6.18 -2.18 10.57
CA LYS A 84 4.91 -2.92 10.70
C LYS A 84 4.61 -3.73 9.44
N VAL A 85 4.78 -3.14 8.26
CA VAL A 85 4.58 -3.81 6.97
C VAL A 85 5.54 -4.98 6.79
N ASN A 86 6.83 -4.81 7.12
CA ASN A 86 7.79 -5.90 7.06
C ASN A 86 7.42 -7.05 8.00
N THR A 87 7.09 -6.74 9.26
CA THR A 87 6.62 -7.74 10.24
C THR A 87 5.38 -8.48 9.74
N PHE A 88 4.42 -7.78 9.14
CA PHE A 88 3.26 -8.40 8.52
C PHE A 88 3.65 -9.41 7.43
N TYR A 89 4.53 -9.02 6.50
CA TYR A 89 4.95 -9.92 5.42
C TYR A 89 5.75 -11.12 5.91
N ILE A 90 6.57 -10.96 6.96
CA ILE A 90 7.25 -12.08 7.61
C ILE A 90 6.23 -13.07 8.18
N ARG A 91 5.30 -12.59 9.01
CA ARG A 91 4.24 -13.41 9.62
C ARG A 91 3.37 -14.10 8.57
N LYS A 92 3.00 -13.37 7.51
CA LYS A 92 2.25 -13.91 6.37
C LYS A 92 2.98 -15.07 5.71
N ARG A 93 4.28 -14.89 5.40
CA ARG A 93 5.10 -15.92 4.78
C ARG A 93 5.24 -17.15 5.66
N GLU A 94 5.42 -16.97 6.97
CA GLU A 94 5.52 -18.07 7.92
C GLU A 94 4.22 -18.85 8.07
N ALA A 95 3.08 -18.17 8.21
CA ALA A 95 1.77 -18.82 8.29
C ALA A 95 1.46 -19.60 6.99
N THR A 96 1.76 -19.04 5.82
CA THR A 96 1.64 -19.77 4.54
C THR A 96 2.55 -21.01 4.49
N LYS A 97 3.77 -20.93 5.07
CA LYS A 97 4.66 -22.11 5.15
C LYS A 97 4.07 -23.18 6.07
N ARG A 98 3.47 -22.80 7.21
CA ARG A 98 2.88 -23.76 8.15
C ARG A 98 1.62 -24.42 7.60
N SER A 99 0.72 -23.65 6.99
CA SER A 99 -0.51 -24.18 6.39
C SER A 99 -0.23 -25.16 5.23
N ARG A 100 0.93 -25.07 4.58
CA ARG A 100 1.36 -26.01 3.54
C ARG A 100 1.90 -27.34 4.08
N LYS A 101 2.25 -27.43 5.38
CA LYS A 101 2.86 -28.63 5.97
C LYS A 101 1.84 -29.68 6.44
N GLY A 102 0.59 -29.30 6.67
CA GLY A 102 -0.47 -30.23 7.09
C GLY A 102 -1.84 -29.57 7.04
N SER A 103 -2.92 -30.37 7.07
CA SER A 103 -4.30 -29.89 6.95
C SER A 103 -4.87 -29.22 8.22
N ASN A 104 -4.09 -29.14 9.30
CA ASN A 104 -4.57 -28.68 10.61
C ASN A 104 -4.51 -27.16 10.77
N GLU A 105 -3.85 -26.44 9.85
CA GLU A 105 -3.69 -24.99 9.90
C GLU A 105 -4.09 -24.37 8.56
N GLU A 106 -4.96 -23.36 8.60
CA GLU A 106 -5.29 -22.53 7.44
C GLU A 106 -4.70 -21.12 7.60
N ALA A 107 -4.12 -20.60 6.51
CA ALA A 107 -3.58 -19.24 6.50
C ALA A 107 -4.61 -18.26 5.94
N ILE A 108 -5.40 -17.65 6.83
CA ILE A 108 -6.41 -16.64 6.49
C ILE A 108 -5.82 -15.25 6.79
N PHE A 109 -5.85 -14.34 5.82
CA PHE A 109 -5.40 -12.96 6.00
C PHE A 109 -6.45 -11.98 5.47
N PHE A 110 -6.80 -11.00 6.29
CA PHE A 110 -7.57 -9.83 5.87
C PHE A 110 -6.59 -8.76 5.36
N VAL A 111 -6.89 -8.18 4.20
CA VAL A 111 -6.14 -7.09 3.57
C VAL A 111 -6.83 -5.78 3.91
#